data_AF-A0A0W7TKM6-F1
#
_entry.id   AF-A0A0W7TKM6-F1
#
_cell.length_a   1.000
_cell.length_b   1.000
_cell.length_c   1.000
_cell.angle_alpha   90.00
_cell.angle_beta   90.00
_cell.angle_gamma   90.00
#
_symmetry.space_group_name_H-M   'P 1'
#
loop_
_entity.id
_entity.type
_entity.pdbx_description
1 polymer ?
#
loop_
_entity_poly.entity_id
_entity_poly.type
_entity_poly.pdbx_seq_one_letter_code
_entity_poly.pdbx_strand_id
1 'polypeptide(L)' 'MKLEVDGIRFSYPSEPVLDGITFSAGEGDIVSLLGPNGVGKSTLLKCINKVLRPPAEEYPSQGRTWRP' A
#
# COMPACT_ATOMS: atom_id res chain seq x y z
N MET A 1 1.07 -18.22 -3.46
CA MET A 1 1.78 -16.91 -3.46
C MET A 1 1.05 -15.98 -2.48
N LYS A 2 1.75 -15.26 -1.61
CA LYS A 2 1.16 -14.38 -0.57
C LYS A 2 1.45 -12.93 -0.92
N LEU A 3 0.44 -12.05 -0.87
CA LEU A 3 0.63 -10.61 -0.96
C LEU A 3 0.92 -10.05 0.44
N GLU A 4 2.04 -9.37 0.62
CA GLU A 4 2.36 -8.62 1.84
C GLU A 4 2.54 -7.14 1.49
N VAL A 5 1.79 -6.30 2.19
CA VAL A 5 1.87 -4.83 2.11
C VAL A 5 2.24 -4.35 3.51
N ASP A 6 3.35 -3.62 3.61
CA ASP A 6 3.90 -3.17 4.89
C ASP A 6 4.25 -1.68 4.82
N GLY A 7 3.50 -0.87 5.56
CA GLY A 7 3.75 0.55 5.73
C GLY A 7 3.63 1.42 4.48
N ILE A 8 2.79 1.08 3.50
CA ILE A 8 2.65 1.90 2.28
C ILE A 8 2.12 3.29 2.64
N ARG A 9 2.93 4.31 2.31
CA ARG A 9 2.58 5.73 2.35
C ARG A 9 2.65 6.31 0.95
N PHE A 10 1.73 7.21 0.63
CA PHE A 10 1.72 7.89 -0.66
C PHE A 10 1.03 9.24 -0.56
N SER A 11 1.66 10.25 -1.14
CA SER A 11 1.11 11.60 -1.26
C SER A 11 1.16 12.05 -2.71
N TYR A 12 0.09 12.69 -3.17
CA TYR A 12 0.19 13.57 -4.33
C TYR A 12 0.79 14.91 -3.89
N PRO A 13 1.28 15.76 -4.82
CA PRO A 13 1.83 17.06 -4.45
C PRO A 13 0.91 17.93 -3.61
N SER A 14 -0.41 17.74 -3.71
CA SER A 14 -1.41 18.50 -2.97
C SER A 14 -1.66 17.99 -1.55
N GLU A 15 -1.66 16.67 -1.34
CA GLU A 15 -2.08 16.08 -0.06
C GLU A 15 -1.62 14.62 0.11
N PRO A 16 -1.46 14.17 1.38
CA PRO A 16 -1.29 12.76 1.69
C PRO A 16 -2.56 11.96 1.42
N VAL A 17 -2.41 10.79 0.79
CA VAL A 17 -3.53 9.91 0.39
C VAL A 17 -3.49 8.57 1.11
N LEU A 18 -2.30 8.00 1.30
CA LEU A 18 -2.10 6.75 2.03
C LEU A 18 -1.16 7.01 3.19
N ASP A 19 -1.51 6.50 4.38
CA ASP A 19 -0.71 6.63 5.58
C ASP A 19 -0.49 5.28 6.27
N GLY A 20 0.67 4.67 6.00
CA GLY A 20 1.15 3.50 6.75
C GLY A 20 0.31 2.24 6.55
N ILE A 21 -0.30 2.06 5.37
CA ILE A 21 -1.21 0.94 5.11
C ILE A 21 -0.43 -0.39 5.16
N THR A 22 -0.89 -1.29 6.02
CA THR A 22 -0.28 -2.60 6.27
C THR A 22 -1.35 -3.68 6.25
N PHE A 23 -1.18 -4.70 5.41
CA PHE A 23 -2.05 -5.87 5.36
C PHE A 23 -1.38 -7.03 4.63
N SER A 24 -1.95 -8.23 4.75
CA SER A 24 -1.55 -9.38 3.95
C SER A 24 -2.77 -10.12 3.41
N ALA A 25 -2.64 -10.70 2.21
CA ALA A 25 -3.62 -11.60 1.64
C ALA A 25 -2.94 -12.92 1.25
N GLY A 26 -3.55 -14.03 1.67
CA GLY A 26 -3.12 -15.38 1.37
C GLY A 26 -3.60 -15.86 0.00
N GLU A 27 -3.18 -17.06 -0.34
CA GLU A 27 -3.65 -17.75 -1.54
C GLU A 27 -5.10 -18.22 -1.35
N GLY A 28 -5.96 -17.92 -2.32
CA GLY A 28 -7.40 -18.22 -2.24
C GLY A 28 -8.25 -17.13 -1.56
N ASP A 29 -7.63 -16.10 -0.98
CA ASP A 29 -8.37 -15.00 -0.38
C ASP A 29 -9.05 -14.12 -1.44
N ILE A 30 -10.31 -13.78 -1.19
CA ILE A 30 -11.04 -12.75 -1.93
C ILE A 30 -11.13 -11.53 -1.02
N VAL A 31 -10.35 -10.50 -1.33
CA VAL A 31 -10.29 -9.26 -0.55
C VAL A 31 -11.01 -8.14 -1.29
N SER A 32 -11.86 -7.39 -0.59
CA SER A 32 -12.51 -6.19 -1.10
C SER A 32 -12.03 -4.95 -0.38
N LEU A 33 -11.73 -3.90 -1.13
CA LEU A 33 -11.31 -2.60 -0.60
C LEU A 33 -12.51 -1.65 -0.59
N LEU A 34 -13.02 -1.35 0.60
CA LEU A 34 -14.23 -0.55 0.80
C LEU A 34 -13.90 0.85 1.34
N GLY A 35 -14.79 1.81 1.07
CA GLY A 35 -14.70 3.17 1.62
C GLY A 35 -15.22 4.25 0.67
N PRO A 36 -15.38 5.50 1.13
CA PRO A 36 -15.90 6.61 0.34
C PRO A 36 -15.05 6.94 -0.90
N ASN A 37 -15.62 7.67 -1.85
CA ASN A 37 -14.87 8.20 -2.98
C ASN A 37 -13.78 9.17 -2.49
N GLY A 38 -12.60 9.12 -3.11
CA GLY A 38 -11.46 9.98 -2.74
C GLY A 38 -10.55 9.43 -1.63
N VAL A 39 -10.96 8.42 -0.84
CA VAL A 39 -10.17 7.90 0.30
C VAL A 39 -8.89 7.13 -0.06
N GLY A 40 -8.49 7.11 -1.34
CA GLY A 40 -7.23 6.50 -1.77
C GLY A 40 -7.30 5.03 -2.21
N LYS A 41 -8.48 4.44 -2.37
CA LYS A 41 -8.63 3.03 -2.79
C LYS A 41 -7.91 2.70 -4.10
N SER A 42 -8.18 3.47 -5.15
CA SER A 42 -7.52 3.31 -6.45
C SER A 42 -6.02 3.64 -6.37
N THR A 43 -5.63 4.55 -5.49
CA THR A 43 -4.22 4.88 -5.23
C THR A 43 -3.49 3.69 -4.62
N LEU A 44 -4.07 3.03 -3.61
CA LEU A 44 -3.52 1.83 -2.99
C LEU A 44 -3.34 0.70 -4.03
N LEU A 45 -4.37 0.43 -4.84
CA LEU A 45 -4.28 -0.58 -5.91
C LEU A 45 -3.20 -0.23 -6.94
N LYS A 46 -3.05 1.05 -7.31
CA LYS A 46 -1.99 1.50 -8.22
C LYS A 46 -0.60 1.35 -7.59
N CYS A 47 -0.44 1.57 -6.30
CA CYS A 47 0.83 1.35 -5.58
C CYS A 47 1.19 -0.14 -5.53
N ILE A 48 0.23 -1.01 -5.17
CA ILE A 48 0.42 -2.47 -5.14
C ILE A 48 0.83 -3.00 -6.53
N ASN A 49 0.17 -2.49 -7.58
CA ASN A 49 0.47 -2.86 -8.97
C ASN A 49 1.69 -2.11 -9.56
N LYS A 50 2.43 -1.35 -8.75
CA LYS A 50 3.63 -0.58 -9.16
C LYS A 50 3.40 0.45 -10.27
N VAL A 51 2.14 0.81 -10.53
CA VAL A 51 1.76 1.91 -11.44
C VAL A 51 2.15 3.26 -10.84
N LEU A 52 1.98 3.39 -9.53
CA LEU A 52 2.50 4.51 -8.75
C LEU A 52 3.63 4.01 -7.86
N ARG A 53 4.74 4.75 -7.81
CA ARG A 53 5.83 4.46 -6.88
C ARG A 53 5.65 5.34 -5.65
N PRO A 54 5.44 4.77 -4.46
CA PRO A 54 5.60 5.53 -3.23
C PRO A 54 7.04 6.06 -3.13
N PRO A 55 7.25 7.21 -2.47
CA PRO A 55 8.59 7.74 -2.27
C PRO A 55 9.49 6.68 -1.62
N ALA A 56 10.71 6.55 -2.14
CA ALA A 56 11.71 5.68 -1.56
C ALA A 56 12.36 6.45 -0.40
N GLU A 57 11.90 6.21 0.83
CA GLU A 57 12.50 6.53 2.16
C GLU A 57 11.35 6.61 3.19
N GLU A 58 11.39 6.08 4.41
CA GLU A 58 12.45 5.46 5.21
C GLU A 58 11.77 4.50 6.21
N TYR A 59 12.25 3.26 6.28
CA TYR A 59 11.88 2.27 7.30
C TYR A 59 12.66 2.56 8.59
N PRO A 60 12.03 2.53 9.77
CA PRO A 60 12.72 1.98 10.94
C PRO A 60 11.92 0.89 11.68
N SER A 61 12.65 -0.21 11.94
CA SER A 61 12.37 -1.36 12.84
C SER A 61 11.03 -2.08 12.59
N GLN A 62 10.96 -3.19 11.85
CA GLN A 62 11.39 -4.52 12.30
C GLN A 62 11.71 -5.41 11.08
N GLY A 63 12.95 -5.36 10.59
CA GLY A 63 13.62 -6.51 9.94
C GLY A 63 13.00 -7.18 8.71
N ARG A 64 12.02 -6.59 8.00
CA ARG A 64 11.51 -7.16 6.74
C ARG A 64 11.58 -6.11 5.64
N THR A 65 12.54 -6.30 4.74
CA THR A 65 12.57 -5.59 3.46
C THR A 65 11.26 -5.86 2.75
N TRP A 66 10.55 -4.81 2.31
CA TRP A 66 9.49 -4.97 1.32
C TRP A 66 10.10 -5.65 0.10
N ARG A 67 9.76 -6.93 -0.08
CA ARG A 67 10.09 -7.72 -1.26
C ARG A 67 8.80 -7.87 -2.06
N PRO A 68 8.78 -7.50 -3.35
CA PRO A 68 7.62 -7.72 -4.20
C PRO A 68 7.31 -9.20 -4.39
#